data_AF-S4S1G8-F1
#
_entry.id   AF-S4S1G8-F1
#
_cell.length_a   1.000
_cell.length_b   1.000
_cell.length_c   1.000
_cell.angle_alpha   90.00
_cell.angle_beta   90.00
_cell.angle_gamma   90.00
#
_symmetry.space_group_name_H-M   'P 1'
#
loop_
_entity.id
_entity.type
_entity.pdbx_description
1 polymer ?
#
loop_
_entity_poly.entity_id
_entity_poly.type
_entity_poly.pdbx_seq_one_letter_code
_entity_poly.pdbx_strand_id
1 'polypeptide(L)' 'EPPRVCVFCRNNGEAEAVYAGHVLKAPDGRVLCPRLRAYTCPLCGVNGDRAHTIKYCPLSRDARGDPPPPRKLR' A
#
# COMPACT_ATOMS: atom_id res chain seq x y z
N GLU A 1 -16.13 9.37 1.65
CA GLU A 1 -16.20 7.91 1.44
C GLU A 1 -14.80 7.32 1.29
N PRO A 2 -14.53 6.09 1.76
CA PRO A 2 -13.26 5.43 1.47
C PRO A 2 -13.06 5.32 -0.04
N PRO A 3 -11.84 5.51 -0.56
CA PRO A 3 -11.58 5.40 -1.99
C PRO A 3 -12.01 4.01 -2.47
N ARG A 4 -12.93 3.98 -3.43
CA ARG A 4 -13.43 2.73 -4.03
C ARG A 4 -12.44 2.12 -5.03
N VAL A 5 -11.25 2.70 -5.15
CA VAL A 5 -10.23 2.37 -6.13
C VAL A 5 -8.87 2.17 -5.47
N CYS A 6 -8.02 1.35 -6.09
CA CYS A 6 -6.68 1.06 -5.63
C CYS A 6 -5.71 2.14 -6.08
N VAL A 7 -5.38 3.04 -5.16
CA VAL A 7 -4.42 4.13 -5.40
C VAL A 7 -3.02 3.63 -5.76
N PHE A 8 -2.61 2.45 -5.30
CA PHE A 8 -1.31 1.87 -5.63
C PHE A 8 -1.24 1.47 -7.11
N CYS A 9 -2.23 0.71 -7.59
CA CYS A 9 -2.33 0.34 -9.00
C CYS A 9 -2.48 1.57 -9.90
N ARG A 10 -3.33 2.53 -9.51
CA ARG A 10 -3.50 3.79 -10.26
C ARG A 10 -2.19 4.56 -10.40
N ASN A 11 -1.42 4.70 -9.32
CA ASN A 11 -0.13 5.40 -9.35
C ASN A 11 0.93 4.67 -10.19
N ASN A 12 0.82 3.35 -10.32
CA ASN A 12 1.69 2.54 -11.18
C ASN A 12 1.22 2.50 -12.65
N GLY A 13 0.21 3.30 -13.02
CA GLY A 13 -0.28 3.38 -14.40
C GLY A 13 -1.04 2.14 -14.87
N GLU A 14 -1.55 1.32 -13.94
CA GLU A 14 -2.43 0.20 -14.28
C GLU A 14 -3.71 0.71 -14.96
N ALA A 15 -4.32 -0.12 -15.82
CA ALA A 15 -5.57 0.22 -16.47
C ALA A 15 -6.70 0.45 -15.46
N GLU A 16 -7.69 1.27 -15.82
CA GLU A 16 -8.85 1.57 -14.95
C GLU A 16 -9.60 0.32 -14.52
N ALA A 17 -9.80 -0.64 -15.43
CA ALA A 17 -10.40 -1.93 -15.09
C ALA A 17 -9.67 -2.67 -13.95
N VAL A 18 -8.35 -2.46 -13.81
CA VAL A 18 -7.53 -3.08 -12.76
C VAL A 18 -7.67 -2.30 -11.44
N TYR A 19 -7.42 -0.99 -11.47
CA TYR A 19 -7.40 -0.22 -10.22
C TYR A 19 -8.81 0.07 -9.68
N ALA A 20 -9.86 0.03 -10.51
CA ALA A 20 -11.24 0.20 -10.05
C ALA A 20 -11.84 -1.10 -9.45
N GLY A 21 -11.21 -2.26 -9.66
CA GLY A 21 -11.71 -3.55 -9.17
C GLY A 21 -11.45 -3.85 -7.69
N HIS A 22 -10.67 -3.02 -6.99
CA HIS A 22 -10.33 -3.24 -5.57
C HIS A 22 -9.83 -1.95 -4.90
N VAL A 23 -9.65 -2.00 -3.58
CA VAL A 23 -9.04 -0.92 -2.79
C VAL A 23 -7.64 -1.31 -2.30
N LEU A 24 -6.80 -0.35 -1.95
CA LEU A 24 -5.43 -0.65 -1.49
C LEU A 24 -5.41 -1.37 -0.13
N LYS A 25 -6.13 -0.83 0.86
CA LYS A 25 -6.24 -1.39 2.22
C LYS A 25 -7.70 -1.47 2.65
N ALA A 26 -8.01 -2.52 3.40
CA ALA A 26 -9.26 -2.65 4.13
C ALA A 26 -9.32 -1.63 5.30
N PRO A 27 -10.52 -1.38 5.87
CA PRO A 27 -10.66 -0.50 7.04
C PRO A 27 -9.85 -0.95 8.27
N ASP A 28 -9.59 -2.25 8.38
CA ASP A 28 -8.75 -2.85 9.44
C ASP A 28 -7.24 -2.70 9.20
N GLY A 29 -6.84 -2.05 8.10
CA GLY A 29 -5.44 -1.79 7.76
C GLY A 29 -4.75 -2.87 6.92
N ARG A 30 -5.40 -4.02 6.68
CA ARG A 30 -4.83 -5.10 5.84
C ARG A 30 -4.77 -4.68 4.38
N VAL A 31 -3.69 -5.05 3.70
CA VAL A 31 -3.51 -4.80 2.26
C VAL A 31 -4.42 -5.73 1.44
N LEU A 32 -5.28 -5.16 0.60
CA LEU A 32 -6.15 -5.91 -0.31
C LEU A 32 -5.63 -5.96 -1.75
N CYS A 33 -4.77 -5.02 -2.14
CA CYS A 33 -4.22 -4.97 -3.50
C CYS A 33 -3.42 -6.25 -3.84
N PRO A 34 -3.83 -7.07 -4.82
CA PRO A 34 -3.16 -8.33 -5.13
C PRO A 34 -1.71 -8.11 -5.59
N ARG A 35 -1.45 -7.01 -6.32
CA ARG A 35 -0.10 -6.63 -6.74
C ARG A 35 0.82 -6.39 -5.55
N LEU A 36 0.37 -5.58 -4.59
CA LEU A 36 1.16 -5.29 -3.41
C LEU A 36 1.27 -6.52 -2.49
N ARG A 37 0.20 -7.31 -2.33
CA ARG A 37 0.21 -8.55 -1.53
C ARG A 37 1.24 -9.57 -2.04
N ALA A 38 1.40 -9.70 -3.35
CA ALA A 38 2.39 -10.59 -3.97
C ALA A 38 3.83 -10.08 -3.82
N TYR A 39 4.01 -8.78 -3.53
CA TYR A 39 5.33 -8.21 -3.32
C TYR A 39 5.89 -8.62 -1.97
N THR A 40 7.03 -9.32 -2.00
CA THR A 40 7.79 -9.65 -0.80
C THR A 40 8.86 -8.59 -0.58
N CYS A 41 8.80 -7.91 0.57
CA CYS A 41 9.79 -6.90 0.90
C CYS A 41 11.19 -7.52 0.98
N PRO A 42 12.18 -7.08 0.19
CA PRO A 42 13.52 -7.67 0.21
C PRO A 42 14.31 -7.33 1.48
N LEU A 43 13.85 -6.38 2.29
CA LEU A 43 14.50 -5.98 3.54
C LEU A 43 14.03 -6.81 4.74
N CYS A 44 12.74 -7.11 4.82
CA CYS A 44 12.13 -7.77 6.00
C CYS A 44 11.42 -9.09 5.70
N GLY A 45 11.28 -9.47 4.43
CA GLY A 45 10.63 -10.71 3.99
C GLY A 45 9.10 -10.73 4.10
N VAL A 46 8.46 -9.65 4.56
CA VAL A 46 7.00 -9.60 4.73
C VAL A 46 6.28 -9.41 3.39
N ASN A 47 5.15 -10.12 3.23
CA ASN A 47 4.21 -10.01 2.12
C ASN A 47 2.75 -10.16 2.62
N GLY A 48 1.79 -10.30 1.70
CA GLY A 48 0.38 -10.54 2.03
C GLY A 48 -0.29 -9.35 2.73
N ASP A 49 -0.97 -9.62 3.85
CA ASP A 49 -1.78 -8.64 4.59
C ASP A 49 -0.97 -7.44 5.09
N ARG A 50 0.33 -7.63 5.34
CA ARG A 50 1.26 -6.60 5.83
C ARG A 50 2.26 -6.15 4.76
N ALA A 51 2.01 -6.47 3.50
CA ALA A 51 2.89 -6.10 2.40
C ALA A 51 3.08 -4.58 2.30
N HIS A 52 4.27 -4.19 1.89
CA HIS A 52 4.67 -2.79 1.73
C HIS A 52 5.84 -2.71 0.77
N THR A 53 6.05 -1.54 0.16
CA THR A 53 7.25 -1.28 -0.64
C THR A 53 8.44 -0.99 0.26
N ILE A 54 9.66 -1.08 -0.29
CA ILE A 54 10.93 -0.80 0.41
C ILE A 54 10.87 0.52 1.19
N LYS A 55 10.32 1.58 0.59
CA LYS A 55 10.17 2.91 1.19
C LYS A 55 9.44 2.89 2.53
N TYR A 56 8.45 2.02 2.68
CA TYR A 56 7.62 1.91 3.88
C TYR A 56 8.01 0.73 4.76
N CYS A 57 9.16 0.10 4.50
CA CYS A 57 9.64 -1.00 5.33
C CYS A 57 10.14 -0.50 6.68
N PRO A 58 9.70 -1.08 7.81
CA PRO A 58 10.20 -0.72 9.14
C PRO A 58 11.72 -0.87 9.32
N LEU A 59 12.36 -1.70 8.49
CA LEU A 59 13.82 -1.89 8.48
C LEU A 59 14.53 -0.94 7.51
N SER A 60 13.80 -0.14 6.72
CA SER A 60 14.38 0.92 5.90
C SER A 60 15.02 1.98 6.79
N ARG A 61 16.16 2.53 6.37
CA ARG A 61 16.90 3.56 7.11
C ARG A 61 16.05 4.82 7.37
N ASP A 62 15.07 5.07 6.50
CA ASP A 62 14.14 6.20 6.56
C ASP A 62 12.89 5.93 7.42
N ALA A 63 12.62 4.67 7.80
CA ALA A 63 11.41 4.31 8.55
C ALA A 63 11.57 4.47 10.07
N ARG A 64 12.73 4.91 10.54
CA ARG A 64 12.96 5.27 11.95
C ARG A 64 12.34 6.63 12.24
N GLY A 65 11.01 6.68 12.34
CA GLY A 65 10.35 7.65 13.21
C GLY A 65 9.35 8.63 12.60
N ASP A 66 9.07 8.64 11.29
CA ASP A 66 8.03 9.53 10.78
C ASP A 66 6.63 8.89 10.89
N PRO A 67 5.71 9.45 11.70
CA PRO A 67 4.31 9.06 11.64
C PRO A 67 3.78 9.29 10.22
N PRO A 68 2.79 8.50 9.76
CA PRO A 68 2.20 8.71 8.44
C PRO A 68 1.79 10.19 8.31
N PRO A 69 2.08 10.87 7.19
CA PRO A 69 1.73 12.27 7.05
C PRO A 69 0.23 12.41 7.33
N PRO A 70 -0.19 13.34 8.20
CA PRO A 70 -1.60 13.49 8.53
C PRO A 70 -2.33 13.68 7.21
N ARG A 71 -3.35 12.84 6.97
CA ARG A 71 -4.24 12.98 5.83
C ARG A 71 -4.74 14.42 5.84
N LYS A 72 -4.21 15.27 4.95
CA LYS A 72 -4.75 16.61 4.77
C LYS A 72 -6.16 16.41 4.20
N LEU A 73 -7.16 16.46 5.08
CA LEU A 73 -8.54 16.63 4.72
C LEU A 73 -8.62 18.04 4.11
N ARG A 74 -8.62 18.09 2.78
CA ARG A 74 -9.09 19.27 2.07
C ARG A 74 -10.59 19.40 2.28
#